data_AF-A0A2N2NGP8-F1
#
_entry.id   AF-A0A2N2NGP8-F1
#
_cell.length_a   1.000
_cell.length_b   1.000
_cell.length_c   1.000
_cell.angle_alpha   90.00
_cell.angle_beta   90.00
_cell.angle_gamma   90.00
#
_symmetry.space_group_name_H-M   'P 1'
#
loop_
_entity.id
_entity.type
_entity.pdbx_description
1 polymer ?
#
loop_
_entity_poly.entity_id
_entity_poly.type
_entity_poly.pdbx_seq_one_letter_code
_entity_poly.pdbx_strand_id
1 'polypeptide(L)'
;MGDAFDPTPFASASIGQVHVARLHLNDTQSADYPDVVIKVQRPHIEDIVKIDLSALQIVGGWLQKYKPIRKHANVPKLLNEFSMTLYEEIDYIHEGKNAEIFKENFKDLTYIRVPEVIWSHTTKRVLTLENM
;
A
#
# COMPACT_ATOMS: atom_id res chain seq x y z
N MET A 1 11.46 10.07 26.72
CA MET A 1 11.79 10.33 25.31
C MET A 1 10.48 10.70 24.64
N GLY A 2 10.38 11.88 24.02
CA GLY A 2 9.12 12.36 23.43
C GLY A 2 8.89 11.86 22.00
N ASP A 3 7.76 12.25 21.44
CA ASP A 3 7.33 11.87 20.08
C ASP A 3 8.15 12.55 19.00
N ALA A 4 8.29 11.85 17.88
CA ALA A 4 8.97 12.37 16.71
C ALA A 4 8.29 11.86 15.43
N PHE A 5 8.07 12.75 14.48
CA PHE A 5 7.64 12.43 13.12
C PHE A 5 8.59 13.13 12.16
N ASP A 6 9.23 12.39 11.25
CA ASP A 6 10.05 13.01 10.21
C ASP A 6 9.14 13.50 9.06
N PRO A 7 9.02 14.83 8.85
CA PRO A 7 8.22 15.35 7.73
C PRO A 7 8.84 15.01 6.38
N THR A 8 10.11 14.62 6.33
CA THR A 8 10.78 14.19 5.11
C THR A 8 10.40 12.74 4.83
N PRO A 9 9.79 12.43 3.67
CA PRO A 9 9.46 11.05 3.36
C PRO A 9 10.76 10.24 3.17
N PHE A 10 10.83 9.12 3.87
CA PHE A 10 11.92 8.14 3.74
C PHE A 10 11.84 7.42 2.38
N ALA A 11 10.63 7.18 1.87
CA ALA A 11 10.40 6.53 0.58
C ALA A 11 9.07 6.98 -0.06
N SER A 12 8.95 6.79 -1.38
CA SER A 12 7.65 6.82 -2.07
C SER A 12 7.07 5.42 -2.14
N ALA A 13 5.78 5.28 -1.80
CA ALA A 13 5.01 4.08 -2.09
C ALA A 13 4.22 4.27 -3.40
N SER A 14 3.62 3.18 -3.90
CA SER A 14 2.77 3.14 -5.11
C SER A 14 1.82 4.35 -5.19
N ILE A 15 1.00 4.55 -4.15
CA ILE A 15 -0.05 5.58 -4.10
C ILE A 15 0.13 6.61 -2.97
N GLY A 16 1.29 6.60 -2.31
CA GLY A 16 1.50 7.30 -1.04
C GLY A 16 2.96 7.69 -0.78
N GLN A 17 3.18 8.25 0.40
CA GLN A 17 4.50 8.58 0.96
C GLN A 17 4.72 7.78 2.23
N VAL A 18 5.98 7.48 2.53
CA VAL A 18 6.37 6.69 3.69
C VAL A 18 7.21 7.56 4.61
N HIS A 19 6.82 7.65 5.87
CA HIS A 19 7.47 8.45 6.90
C HIS A 19 7.91 7.56 8.06
N VAL A 20 8.99 7.95 8.74
CA VAL A 20 9.41 7.32 9.99
C VAL A 20 8.92 8.16 11.16
N ALA A 21 8.41 7.49 12.19
CA ALA A 21 7.94 8.15 13.40
C ALA A 21 8.19 7.29 14.64
N ARG A 22 8.00 7.92 15.81
CA ARG A 22 7.98 7.27 17.10
C ARG A 22 6.68 7.61 17.84
N LEU A 23 5.95 6.58 18.27
CA LEU A 23 4.67 6.69 18.97
C LEU A 23 4.86 7.02 20.46
N HIS A 24 3.85 7.67 21.05
CA HIS A 24 3.68 7.78 22.50
C HIS A 24 3.46 6.39 23.13
N LEU A 25 4.09 6.13 24.28
CA LEU A 25 3.87 4.91 25.07
C LEU A 25 2.56 5.00 25.89
N ASN A 26 1.43 5.16 25.23
CA ASN A 26 0.12 5.40 25.86
C ASN A 26 -0.84 4.20 25.74
N ASP A 27 -0.59 3.27 24.82
CA ASP A 27 -1.27 2.00 24.69
C ASP A 27 -0.28 0.82 24.57
N THR A 28 -0.79 -0.41 24.68
CA THR A 28 0.05 -1.62 24.71
C THR A 28 0.82 -1.83 23.41
N GLN A 29 0.21 -1.57 22.25
CA GLN A 29 0.90 -1.75 20.96
C GLN A 29 2.03 -0.73 20.78
N SER A 30 1.82 0.51 21.20
CA SER A 30 2.83 1.56 21.13
C SER A 30 3.96 1.32 22.13
N ALA A 31 3.69 0.61 23.24
CA ALA A 31 4.72 0.17 24.18
C ALA A 31 5.61 -0.94 23.62
N ASP A 32 5.02 -1.91 22.91
CA ASP A 32 5.75 -3.01 22.29
C ASP A 32 6.49 -2.56 21.01
N TYR A 33 5.89 -1.64 20.25
CA TYR A 33 6.37 -1.17 18.94
C TYR A 33 6.38 0.37 18.85
N PRO A 34 7.30 1.05 19.56
CA PRO A 34 7.33 2.51 19.59
C PRO A 34 7.86 3.12 18.29
N ASP A 35 8.76 2.43 17.59
CA ASP A 35 9.30 2.90 16.31
C ASP A 35 8.45 2.37 15.16
N VAL A 36 7.95 3.28 14.32
CA VAL A 36 6.98 2.95 13.29
C VAL A 36 7.30 3.58 11.93
N VAL A 37 6.78 2.94 10.90
CA VAL A 37 6.72 3.45 9.53
C VAL A 37 5.26 3.75 9.20
N ILE A 38 5.01 4.97 8.74
CA ILE A 38 3.67 5.48 8.44
C ILE A 38 3.57 5.70 6.93
N LYS A 39 2.71 4.92 6.26
CA LYS A 39 2.31 5.19 4.88
C LYS A 39 1.13 6.14 4.86
N VAL A 40 1.26 7.26 4.16
CA VAL A 40 0.22 8.28 4.02
C VAL A 40 -0.15 8.39 2.55
N GLN A 41 -1.44 8.26 2.24
CA GLN A 41 -1.91 8.45 0.86
C GLN A 41 -1.72 9.88 0.40
N ARG A 42 -1.40 10.03 -0.89
CA ARG A 42 -1.35 11.37 -1.49
C ARG A 42 -2.76 12.01 -1.46
N PRO A 43 -2.84 13.35 -1.34
CA PRO A 43 -4.09 14.06 -1.57
C PRO A 43 -4.67 13.69 -2.95
N HIS A 44 -5.99 13.54 -3.03
CA HIS A 44 -6.72 13.28 -4.29
C HIS A 44 -6.29 11.98 -5.03
N ILE A 45 -5.76 10.99 -4.31
CA ILE A 45 -5.28 9.75 -4.93
C ILE A 45 -6.32 9.01 -5.77
N GLU A 46 -7.60 9.05 -5.37
CA GLU A 46 -8.71 8.46 -6.13
C GLU A 46 -8.86 9.09 -7.51
N ASP A 47 -8.74 10.41 -7.60
CA ASP A 47 -8.80 11.13 -8.88
C ASP A 47 -7.58 10.82 -9.75
N ILE A 48 -6.39 10.76 -9.15
CA ILE A 48 -5.14 10.40 -9.84
C ILE A 48 -5.25 8.99 -10.43
N VAL A 49 -5.66 8.01 -9.62
CA VAL A 49 -5.85 6.62 -10.07
C VAL A 49 -6.91 6.54 -11.17
N LYS A 50 -8.02 7.27 -11.04
CA LYS A 50 -9.06 7.31 -12.08
C LYS A 50 -8.53 7.86 -13.40
N ILE A 51 -7.72 8.92 -13.37
CA ILE A 51 -7.09 9.50 -14.56
C ILE A 51 -6.12 8.50 -15.19
N ASP A 52 -5.26 7.87 -14.39
CA ASP A 52 -4.28 6.90 -14.87
C ASP A 52 -4.95 5.67 -15.51
N LEU A 53 -5.99 5.13 -14.87
CA LEU A 53 -6.76 4.02 -15.42
C LEU A 53 -7.48 4.40 -16.72
N SER A 54 -8.01 5.63 -16.81
CA SER A 54 -8.63 6.13 -18.04
C SER A 54 -7.61 6.23 -19.18
N ALA A 55 -6.40 6.73 -18.89
CA ALA A 55 -5.32 6.80 -19.86
C ALA A 55 -4.87 5.39 -20.32
N LEU A 56 -4.72 4.46 -19.38
CA LEU A 56 -4.36 3.07 -19.67
C LEU A 56 -5.41 2.35 -20.52
N GLN A 57 -6.70 2.62 -20.32
CA GLN A 57 -7.76 2.07 -21.18
C GLN A 57 -7.65 2.56 -22.63
N ILE A 58 -7.35 3.85 -22.84
CA ILE A 58 -7.13 4.41 -24.19
C ILE A 58 -5.94 3.74 -24.87
N VAL A 59 -4.80 3.67 -24.17
CA VAL A 59 -3.58 3.01 -24.67
C VAL A 59 -3.84 1.54 -24.95
N GLY A 60 -4.54 0.84 -24.05
CA GLY A 60 -4.92 -0.56 -24.20
C GLY A 60 -5.74 -0.81 -25.47
N GLY A 61 -6.70 0.07 -25.75
CA GLY A 61 -7.48 0.03 -26.99
C GLY A 61 -6.63 0.18 -28.26
N TRP A 62 -5.56 1.00 -28.23
CA TRP A 62 -4.61 1.09 -29.34
C TRP A 62 -3.75 -0.17 -29.47
N LEU A 63 -3.24 -0.70 -28.36
CA LEU A 63 -2.42 -1.92 -28.35
C LEU A 63 -3.19 -3.13 -28.89
N GLN A 64 -4.49 -3.21 -28.64
CA GLN A 64 -5.35 -4.25 -29.23
C GLN A 64 -5.47 -4.19 -30.75
N LYS A 65 -5.30 -3.01 -31.36
CA LYS A 65 -5.28 -2.86 -32.83
C LYS A 65 -4.00 -3.41 -33.43
N TYR A 66 -2.95 -3.60 -32.64
CA TYR A 66 -1.68 -4.17 -33.09
C TYR A 66 -1.69 -5.70 -33.04
N LYS A 67 -1.67 -6.32 -34.23
CA LYS A 67 -1.87 -7.77 -34.43
C LYS A 67 -0.91 -8.67 -33.65
N PRO A 68 0.41 -8.36 -33.52
CA PRO A 68 1.33 -9.15 -32.71
C PRO A 68 0.95 -9.19 -31.22
N ILE A 69 0.50 -8.07 -30.65
CA ILE A 69 0.13 -8.00 -29.23
C ILE A 69 -1.17 -8.76 -28.97
N ARG A 70 -2.21 -8.53 -29.79
CA ARG A 70 -3.52 -9.20 -29.62
C ARG A 70 -3.44 -10.73 -29.66
N LYS A 71 -2.46 -11.29 -30.38
CA LYS A 71 -2.25 -12.74 -30.46
C LYS A 71 -1.63 -13.37 -29.21
N HIS A 72 -0.90 -12.58 -28.41
CA HIS A 72 -0.13 -13.08 -27.27
C HIS A 72 -0.62 -12.57 -25.91
N ALA A 73 -1.46 -11.53 -25.88
CA ALA A 73 -1.97 -10.94 -24.64
C ALA A 73 -3.43 -10.50 -24.75
N ASN A 74 -4.19 -10.77 -23.69
CA ASN A 74 -5.53 -10.20 -23.49
C ASN A 74 -5.40 -8.88 -22.71
N VAL A 75 -5.04 -7.81 -23.42
CA VAL A 75 -4.77 -6.48 -22.83
C VAL A 75 -5.93 -5.95 -21.97
N PRO A 76 -7.22 -6.01 -22.38
CA PRO A 76 -8.32 -5.54 -21.54
C PRO A 76 -8.46 -6.33 -20.24
N LYS A 77 -8.28 -7.65 -20.28
CA LYS A 77 -8.37 -8.48 -19.07
C LYS A 77 -7.27 -8.09 -18.08
N LEU A 78 -6.04 -7.94 -18.58
CA LEU A 78 -4.91 -7.50 -17.76
C LEU A 78 -5.14 -6.11 -17.16
N LEU A 79 -5.64 -5.16 -17.96
CA LEU A 79 -5.97 -3.82 -17.48
C LEU A 79 -7.07 -3.83 -16.42
N ASN A 80 -8.08 -4.70 -16.56
CA ASN A 80 -9.14 -4.84 -15.60
C ASN A 80 -8.64 -5.42 -14.26
N GLU A 81 -7.80 -6.46 -14.30
CA GLU A 81 -7.16 -7.03 -13.11
C GLU A 81 -6.29 -5.98 -12.41
N PHE A 82 -5.46 -5.26 -13.16
CA PHE A 82 -4.64 -4.18 -12.62
C PHE A 82 -5.47 -3.05 -12.00
N SER A 83 -6.58 -2.66 -12.64
CA SER A 83 -7.49 -1.65 -12.11
C SER A 83 -8.06 -2.06 -10.76
N MET A 84 -8.53 -3.31 -10.64
CA MET A 84 -9.05 -3.84 -9.39
C MET A 84 -8.00 -3.81 -8.28
N THR A 85 -6.78 -4.28 -8.56
CA THR A 85 -5.68 -4.25 -7.59
C THR A 85 -5.34 -2.83 -7.14
N LEU A 86 -5.28 -1.86 -8.06
CA LEU A 86 -5.02 -0.47 -7.69
C LEU A 86 -6.13 0.11 -6.80
N TYR A 87 -7.40 -0.22 -7.04
CA TYR A 87 -8.49 0.21 -6.17
C TYR A 87 -8.43 -0.43 -4.77
N GLU A 88 -7.99 -1.69 -4.68
CA GLU A 88 -7.78 -2.35 -3.39
C GLU A 88 -6.63 -1.69 -2.60
N GLU A 89 -5.57 -1.22 -3.26
CA GLU A 89 -4.47 -0.50 -2.62
C GLU A 89 -4.91 0.85 -2.00
N ILE A 90 -6.03 1.45 -2.44
CA ILE A 90 -6.56 2.71 -1.88
C ILE A 90 -7.24 2.50 -0.51
N ASP A 91 -7.54 1.27 -0.09
CA ASP A 91 -8.02 1.03 1.27
C ASP A 91 -6.90 0.40 2.12
N TYR A 92 -6.19 1.23 2.88
CA TYR A 92 -5.13 0.76 3.77
C TYR A 92 -5.62 -0.13 4.91
N ILE A 93 -6.93 -0.20 5.19
CA ILE A 93 -7.47 -1.23 6.09
C ILE A 93 -7.35 -2.62 5.45
N HIS A 94 -7.58 -2.73 4.13
CA HIS A 94 -7.40 -3.99 3.41
C HIS A 94 -5.92 -4.39 3.37
N GLU A 95 -5.02 -3.45 3.11
CA GLU A 95 -3.58 -3.71 3.14
C GLU A 95 -3.12 -4.23 4.52
N GLY A 96 -3.56 -3.58 5.61
CA GLY A 96 -3.27 -4.04 6.97
C GLY A 96 -3.78 -5.46 7.25
N LYS A 97 -5.02 -5.79 6.85
CA LYS A 97 -5.57 -7.16 7.01
C LYS A 97 -4.80 -8.19 6.21
N ASN A 98 -4.39 -7.83 4.99
CA ASN A 98 -3.57 -8.70 4.16
C ASN A 98 -2.19 -8.94 4.79
N ALA A 99 -1.61 -7.93 5.43
CA ALA A 99 -0.36 -8.08 6.19
C ALA A 99 -0.51 -9.07 7.36
N GLU A 100 -1.62 -9.02 8.10
CA GLU A 100 -1.89 -10.00 9.17
C GLU A 100 -2.05 -11.43 8.64
N ILE A 101 -2.81 -11.60 7.54
CA ILE A 101 -2.95 -12.90 6.87
C ILE A 101 -1.59 -13.42 6.40
N PHE A 102 -0.78 -12.53 5.82
CA PHE A 102 0.57 -12.86 5.36
C PHE A 102 1.46 -13.29 6.54
N LYS A 103 1.43 -12.56 7.65
CA LYS A 103 2.14 -12.92 8.88
C LYS A 103 1.74 -14.32 9.38
N GLU A 104 0.46 -14.62 9.43
CA GLU A 104 -0.04 -15.93 9.87
C GLU A 104 0.40 -17.07 8.93
N ASN A 105 0.32 -16.84 7.62
CA ASN A 105 0.73 -17.83 6.62
C ASN A 105 2.23 -18.17 6.67
N PHE A 106 3.05 -17.23 7.14
CA PHE A 106 4.51 -17.34 7.15
C PHE A 106 5.12 -17.44 8.56
N LYS A 107 4.30 -17.62 9.60
CA LYS A 107 4.75 -17.64 11.02
C LYS A 107 5.83 -18.68 11.32
N ASP A 108 5.84 -19.80 10.59
CA ASP A 108 6.79 -20.89 10.80
C ASP A 108 8.09 -20.72 10.00
N LEU A 109 8.17 -19.71 9.12
CA LEU A 109 9.34 -19.46 8.27
C LEU A 109 10.21 -18.37 8.89
N THR A 110 11.25 -18.79 9.60
CA THR A 110 12.16 -17.89 10.35
C THR A 110 12.95 -16.88 9.52
N TYR A 111 12.98 -17.05 8.19
CA TYR A 111 13.63 -16.13 7.26
C TYR A 111 12.68 -15.05 6.70
N ILE A 112 11.39 -15.08 7.08
CA ILE A 112 10.40 -14.06 6.72
C ILE A 112 9.96 -13.36 8.01
N ARG A 113 10.12 -12.04 8.06
CA ARG A 113 9.56 -11.18 9.11
C ARG A 113 8.52 -10.27 8.49
N VAL A 114 7.37 -10.15 9.15
CA VAL A 114 6.24 -9.33 8.72
C VAL A 114 5.94 -8.32 9.83
N PRO A 115 5.81 -7.02 9.52
CA PRO A 115 5.72 -6.01 10.57
C PRO A 115 4.36 -6.08 11.21
N GLU A 116 4.31 -5.72 12.49
CA GLU A 116 3.04 -5.56 13.18
C GLU A 116 2.28 -4.35 12.64
N VAL A 117 0.97 -4.52 12.48
CA VAL A 117 0.08 -3.42 12.10
C VAL A 117 -0.38 -2.70 13.36
N ILE A 118 -0.11 -1.40 13.45
CA ILE A 118 -0.56 -0.58 14.57
C ILE A 118 -1.97 -0.08 14.27
N TRP A 119 -2.97 -0.88 14.65
CA TRP A 119 -4.37 -0.63 14.28
C TRP A 119 -4.95 0.63 14.93
N SER A 120 -4.49 1.00 16.12
CA SER A 120 -4.90 2.25 16.78
C SER A 120 -4.51 3.50 15.98
N HIS A 121 -3.52 3.37 15.09
CA HIS A 121 -2.99 4.44 14.24
C HIS A 121 -3.16 4.15 12.74
N THR A 122 -4.04 3.22 12.38
CA THR A 122 -4.32 2.84 10.99
C THR A 122 -5.75 3.22 10.61
N THR A 123 -5.89 3.83 9.44
CA THR A 123 -7.16 4.27 8.85
C THR A 123 -7.18 3.87 7.37
N LYS A 124 -8.26 4.21 6.66
CA LYS A 124 -8.33 4.00 5.21
C LYS A 124 -7.22 4.71 4.42
N ARG A 125 -6.67 5.81 4.96
CA ARG A 125 -5.69 6.67 4.26
C ARG A 125 -4.30 6.70 4.88
N VAL A 126 -4.14 6.07 6.04
CA VAL A 126 -2.88 6.02 6.79
C VAL A 126 -2.68 4.59 7.27
N LEU A 127 -1.57 3.95 6.90
CA LEU A 127 -1.17 2.63 7.39
C LEU A 127 0.05 2.79 8.29
N THR A 128 -0.05 2.33 9.53
CA THR A 128 1.05 2.40 10.49
C THR A 128 1.56 0.99 10.79
N LEU A 129 2.85 0.79 10.61
CA LEU A 129 3.53 -0.50 10.76
C LEU A 129 4.71 -0.38 11.72
N GLU A 130 5.05 -1.45 12.43
CA GLU A 130 6.33 -1.58 13.14
C GLU A 130 7.51 -1.28 12.20
N ASN A 131 8.46 -0.48 12.68
CA ASN A 131 9.71 -0.24 11.98
C ASN A 131 10.74 -1.34 12.32
N MET A 132 11.22 -2.07 11.30
CA MET A 132 12.05 -3.26 11.46
C MET A 132 13.55 -3.02 11.39
#